data_AF-A0A519ZX38-F1
#
_entry.id   AF-A0A519ZX38-F1
#
_cell.length_a   1.000
_cell.length_b   1.000
_cell.length_c   1.000
_cell.angle_alpha   90.00
_cell.angle_beta   90.00
_cell.angle_gamma   90.00
#
_symmetry.space_group_name_H-M   'P 1'
#
loop_
_entity.id
_entity.type
_entity.pdbx_description
1 polymer ?
#
loop_
_entity_poly.entity_id
_entity_poly.type
_entity_poly.pdbx_seq_one_letter_code
_entity_poly.pdbx_strand_id
1 'polypeptide(L)'
;RLQKQYLAKAYKNYKESNGVYFKLFEDFCAKEFLWLDDFALFTLISQYNEEKQWSEWPKELKLRQEKAIKRFSKENAEKLDEIKWQQFVFDLQWKELQAYAKKYGVKFIGDLPIYISYHSADVWANPNLFKLNKELLAEVVSGVPPDAFSDDGQLWGMPIFNWDEMKKDGYQWWMQRIGKNLAHFDLVRLDHFRAFHTYWEIPSAEKTAKNGVWKKGPGKQFFDAVDKTFGSLPFIAEDLGAEMEEALAFREDLGLPGMKVLQDTSQYSFSLNQV
;
A
#
# COMPACT_ATOMS: atom_id res chain seq x y z
N ARG A 1 -23.22 3.13 -5.39
CA ARG A 1 -24.37 2.22 -5.65
C ARG A 1 -24.58 1.99 -7.15
N LEU A 2 -24.76 3.04 -7.97
CA LEU A 2 -24.99 2.91 -9.42
C LEU A 2 -23.81 2.28 -10.18
N GLN A 3 -22.57 2.68 -9.88
CA GLN A 3 -21.38 2.10 -10.53
C GLN A 3 -21.31 0.57 -10.36
N LYS A 4 -21.54 0.05 -9.15
CA LYS A 4 -21.57 -1.41 -8.87
C LYS A 4 -22.62 -2.13 -9.72
N GLN A 5 -23.80 -1.54 -9.89
CA GLN A 5 -24.87 -2.13 -10.72
C GLN A 5 -24.47 -2.18 -12.21
N TYR A 6 -23.83 -1.11 -12.72
CA TYR A 6 -23.38 -1.09 -14.11
C TYR A 6 -22.19 -2.03 -14.36
N LEU A 7 -21.27 -2.15 -13.40
CA LEU A 7 -20.16 -3.11 -13.51
C LEU A 7 -20.67 -4.56 -13.54
N ALA A 8 -21.63 -4.92 -12.69
CA ALA A 8 -22.23 -6.26 -12.71
C ALA A 8 -22.94 -6.55 -14.05
N LYS A 9 -23.69 -5.57 -14.58
CA LYS A 9 -24.31 -5.69 -15.91
C LYS A 9 -23.27 -5.83 -17.02
N ALA A 10 -22.20 -5.05 -16.96
CA ALA A 10 -21.13 -5.09 -17.94
C ALA A 10 -20.36 -6.42 -17.89
N TYR A 11 -20.10 -6.97 -16.70
CA TYR A 11 -19.49 -8.28 -16.53
C TYR A 11 -20.35 -9.40 -17.14
N LYS A 12 -21.67 -9.38 -16.91
CA LYS A 12 -22.58 -10.34 -17.55
C LYS A 12 -22.49 -10.29 -19.08
N ASN A 13 -22.55 -9.08 -19.65
CA ASN A 13 -22.43 -8.90 -21.11
C ASN A 13 -21.05 -9.34 -21.62
N TYR A 14 -19.98 -9.08 -20.86
CA TYR A 14 -18.64 -9.55 -21.17
C TYR A 14 -18.63 -11.08 -21.29
N LYS A 15 -19.17 -11.82 -20.32
CA LYS A 15 -19.24 -13.29 -20.31
C LYS A 15 -20.00 -13.87 -21.52
N GLU A 16 -21.00 -13.15 -22.04
CA GLU A 16 -21.79 -13.58 -23.21
C GLU A 16 -21.09 -13.28 -24.55
N SER A 17 -20.15 -12.34 -24.59
CA SER A 17 -19.62 -11.78 -25.84
C SER A 17 -18.50 -12.59 -26.52
N ASN A 18 -17.88 -13.55 -25.83
CA ASN A 18 -16.70 -14.35 -26.23
C ASN A 18 -15.65 -13.61 -27.12
N GLY A 19 -15.39 -12.33 -26.83
CA GLY A 19 -14.57 -11.44 -27.65
C GLY A 19 -13.10 -11.32 -27.22
N VAL A 20 -12.37 -10.37 -27.83
CA VAL A 20 -10.93 -10.13 -27.58
C VAL A 20 -10.59 -9.89 -26.10
N TYR A 21 -11.54 -9.38 -25.31
CA TYR A 21 -11.33 -9.10 -23.89
C TYR A 21 -11.15 -10.35 -23.03
N PHE A 22 -11.58 -11.54 -23.48
CA PHE A 22 -11.39 -12.77 -22.69
C PHE A 22 -9.92 -13.11 -22.53
N LYS A 23 -9.18 -13.10 -23.64
CA LYS A 23 -7.75 -13.41 -23.60
C LYS A 23 -6.97 -12.36 -22.82
N LEU A 24 -7.32 -11.07 -23.01
CA LEU A 24 -6.72 -9.97 -22.26
C LEU A 24 -6.96 -10.08 -20.75
N PHE A 25 -8.15 -10.54 -20.35
CA PHE A 25 -8.48 -10.76 -18.95
C PHE A 25 -7.73 -11.97 -18.37
N GLU A 26 -7.64 -13.09 -19.09
CA GLU A 26 -6.84 -14.24 -18.67
C GLU A 26 -5.36 -13.87 -18.49
N ASP A 27 -4.80 -13.12 -19.44
CA ASP A 27 -3.40 -12.67 -19.38
C ASP A 27 -3.19 -11.68 -18.22
N PHE A 28 -4.17 -10.80 -17.95
CA PHE A 28 -4.16 -9.94 -16.76
C PHE A 28 -4.17 -10.77 -15.47
N CYS A 29 -5.07 -11.73 -15.34
CA CYS A 29 -5.14 -12.61 -14.18
C CYS A 29 -3.83 -13.40 -13.98
N ALA A 30 -3.26 -13.94 -15.05
CA ALA A 30 -2.00 -14.67 -14.99
C ALA A 30 -0.81 -13.78 -14.60
N LYS A 31 -0.79 -12.52 -15.06
CA LYS A 31 0.27 -11.56 -14.72
C LYS A 31 0.16 -11.06 -13.28
N GLU A 32 -1.05 -10.79 -12.81
CA GLU A 32 -1.32 -10.07 -11.57
C GLU A 32 -1.67 -11.01 -10.39
N PHE A 33 -1.55 -12.33 -10.58
CA PHE A 33 -2.02 -13.36 -9.66
C PHE A 33 -1.54 -13.19 -8.20
N LEU A 34 -0.33 -12.66 -8.00
CA LEU A 34 0.30 -12.51 -6.68
C LEU A 34 -0.52 -11.65 -5.70
N TRP A 35 -1.17 -10.59 -6.18
CA TRP A 35 -2.01 -9.73 -5.33
C TRP A 35 -3.49 -9.88 -5.66
N LEU A 36 -3.82 -10.15 -6.93
CA LEU A 36 -5.19 -10.13 -7.42
C LEU A 36 -6.06 -11.22 -6.79
N ASP A 37 -5.48 -12.41 -6.58
CA ASP A 37 -6.19 -13.54 -6.01
C ASP A 37 -6.56 -13.30 -4.55
N ASP A 38 -5.59 -12.80 -3.77
CA ASP A 38 -5.81 -12.44 -2.37
C ASP A 38 -6.74 -11.24 -2.21
N PHE A 39 -6.61 -10.24 -3.09
CA PHE A 39 -7.53 -9.11 -3.13
C PHE A 39 -8.98 -9.55 -3.40
N ALA A 40 -9.18 -10.42 -4.39
CA ALA A 40 -10.52 -10.90 -4.75
C ALA A 40 -11.13 -11.74 -3.63
N LEU A 41 -10.35 -12.64 -3.03
CA LEU A 41 -10.77 -13.45 -1.89
C LEU A 41 -11.11 -12.57 -0.68
N PHE A 42 -10.22 -11.66 -0.29
CA PHE A 42 -10.44 -10.75 0.82
C PHE A 42 -11.73 -9.94 0.62
N THR A 43 -11.87 -9.33 -0.55
CA THR A 43 -13.04 -8.50 -0.89
C THR A 43 -14.34 -9.30 -0.75
N LEU A 44 -14.37 -10.53 -1.28
CA LEU A 44 -15.57 -11.33 -1.24
C LEU A 44 -15.86 -11.89 0.16
N ILE A 45 -14.85 -12.36 0.88
CA ILE A 45 -15.02 -12.85 2.26
C ILE A 45 -15.50 -11.70 3.16
N SER A 46 -14.94 -10.49 3.00
CA SER A 46 -15.38 -9.30 3.74
C SER A 46 -16.87 -9.04 3.52
N GLN A 47 -17.34 -9.08 2.27
CA GLN A 47 -18.76 -8.91 1.94
C GLN A 47 -19.65 -10.00 2.58
N TYR A 48 -19.22 -11.26 2.58
CA TYR A 48 -19.97 -12.36 3.21
C TYR A 48 -20.03 -12.24 4.74
N ASN A 49 -19.10 -11.50 5.34
CA ASN A 49 -19.03 -11.25 6.78
C ASN A 49 -19.48 -9.84 7.15
N GLU A 50 -20.33 -9.21 6.32
CA GLU A 50 -20.91 -7.89 6.59
C GLU A 50 -19.87 -6.78 6.80
N GLU A 51 -18.71 -6.89 6.12
CA GLU A 51 -17.58 -5.96 6.21
C GLU A 51 -16.97 -5.85 7.63
N LYS A 52 -17.17 -6.87 8.48
CA LYS A 52 -16.46 -7.01 9.76
C LYS A 52 -14.95 -7.13 9.54
N GLN A 53 -14.16 -6.73 10.54
CA GLN A 53 -12.72 -6.87 10.45
C GLN A 53 -12.34 -8.34 10.24
N TRP A 54 -11.31 -8.63 9.46
CA TRP A 54 -10.95 -10.00 9.15
C TRP A 54 -10.53 -10.82 10.38
N SER A 55 -10.13 -10.16 11.47
CA SER A 55 -9.90 -10.81 12.77
C SER A 55 -11.15 -11.39 13.44
N GLU A 56 -12.33 -10.96 12.99
CA GLU A 56 -13.64 -11.38 13.47
C GLU A 56 -14.30 -12.42 12.56
N TRP A 57 -13.68 -12.75 11.42
CA TRP A 57 -14.18 -13.79 10.51
C TRP A 57 -14.10 -15.19 11.14
N PRO A 58 -14.86 -16.16 10.61
CA PRO A 58 -14.71 -17.57 10.97
C PRO A 58 -13.23 -17.99 10.94
N LYS A 59 -12.81 -18.73 11.98
CA LYS A 59 -11.40 -19.03 12.26
C LYS A 59 -10.66 -19.59 11.04
N GLU A 60 -11.32 -20.46 10.28
CA GLU A 60 -10.77 -21.10 9.09
C GLU A 60 -10.52 -20.12 7.93
N LEU A 61 -11.30 -19.04 7.81
CA LEU A 61 -11.10 -17.98 6.81
C LEU A 61 -10.10 -16.93 7.31
N LYS A 62 -10.19 -16.54 8.59
CA LYS A 62 -9.21 -15.68 9.26
C LYS A 62 -7.80 -16.23 9.12
N LEU A 63 -7.62 -17.52 9.42
CA LEU A 63 -6.33 -18.21 9.37
C LEU A 63 -5.96 -18.74 7.98
N ARG A 64 -6.76 -18.44 6.95
CA ARG A 64 -6.54 -18.87 5.56
C ARG A 64 -6.27 -20.36 5.44
N GLN A 65 -7.04 -21.19 6.16
CA GLN A 65 -6.88 -22.64 6.08
C GLN A 65 -7.16 -23.11 4.66
N GLU A 66 -6.19 -23.84 4.07
CA GLU A 66 -6.20 -24.21 2.66
C GLU A 66 -7.51 -24.84 2.20
N LYS A 67 -8.07 -25.77 3.01
CA LYS A 67 -9.36 -26.42 2.70
C LYS A 67 -10.53 -25.44 2.67
N ALA A 68 -10.58 -24.49 3.60
CA ALA A 68 -11.64 -23.49 3.68
C ALA A 68 -11.56 -22.49 2.51
N ILE A 69 -10.34 -22.01 2.21
CA ILE A 69 -10.12 -21.11 1.06
C ILE A 69 -10.45 -21.80 -0.26
N LYS A 70 -10.01 -23.05 -0.48
CA LYS A 70 -10.35 -23.82 -1.69
C LYS A 70 -11.85 -24.04 -1.84
N ARG A 71 -12.53 -24.41 -0.75
CA ARG A 71 -13.99 -24.58 -0.74
C ARG A 71 -14.69 -23.27 -1.08
N PHE A 72 -14.36 -22.19 -0.39
CA PHE A 72 -14.94 -20.87 -0.62
C PHE A 72 -14.71 -20.40 -2.06
N SER A 73 -13.50 -20.60 -2.58
CA SER A 73 -13.14 -20.23 -3.96
C SER A 73 -13.98 -20.99 -4.98
N LYS A 74 -14.16 -22.31 -4.79
CA LYS A 74 -14.96 -23.14 -5.69
C LYS A 74 -16.44 -22.76 -5.66
N GLU A 75 -17.00 -22.55 -4.47
CA GLU A 75 -18.41 -22.19 -4.28
C GLU A 75 -18.73 -20.78 -4.82
N ASN A 76 -17.73 -19.90 -4.93
CA ASN A 76 -17.91 -18.51 -5.31
C ASN A 76 -17.10 -18.08 -6.56
N ALA A 77 -16.71 -19.04 -7.40
CA ALA A 77 -15.78 -18.81 -8.51
C ALA A 77 -16.22 -17.66 -9.43
N GLU A 78 -17.51 -17.59 -9.79
CA GLU A 78 -18.04 -16.54 -10.67
C GLU A 78 -17.95 -15.14 -10.04
N LYS A 79 -18.23 -15.00 -8.74
CA LYS A 79 -18.13 -13.72 -8.03
C LYS A 79 -16.68 -13.28 -7.87
N LEU A 80 -15.77 -14.22 -7.62
CA LEU A 80 -14.34 -13.93 -7.59
C LEU A 80 -13.86 -13.47 -8.97
N ASP A 81 -14.28 -14.15 -10.03
CA ASP A 81 -13.98 -13.78 -11.43
C ASP A 81 -14.49 -12.38 -11.75
N GLU A 82 -15.70 -12.01 -11.29
CA GLU A 82 -16.23 -10.65 -11.43
C GLU A 82 -15.36 -9.60 -10.72
N ILE A 83 -14.92 -9.85 -9.48
CA ILE A 83 -14.06 -8.90 -8.75
C ILE A 83 -12.73 -8.71 -9.47
N LYS A 84 -12.12 -9.82 -9.96
CA LYS A 84 -10.89 -9.76 -10.75
C LYS A 84 -11.11 -8.99 -12.06
N TRP A 85 -12.24 -9.22 -12.72
CA TRP A 85 -12.61 -8.52 -13.95
C TRP A 85 -12.77 -7.02 -13.73
N GLN A 86 -13.31 -6.60 -12.59
CA GLN A 86 -13.38 -5.16 -12.25
C GLN A 86 -11.98 -4.54 -12.13
N GLN A 87 -10.99 -5.25 -11.57
CA GLN A 87 -9.60 -4.79 -11.53
C GLN A 87 -8.96 -4.74 -12.93
N PHE A 88 -9.28 -5.71 -13.79
CA PHE A 88 -8.87 -5.70 -15.18
C PHE A 88 -9.40 -4.48 -15.94
N VAL A 89 -10.69 -4.15 -15.77
CA VAL A 89 -11.30 -2.96 -16.40
C VAL A 89 -10.61 -1.68 -15.93
N PHE A 90 -10.29 -1.58 -14.64
CA PHE A 90 -9.52 -0.45 -14.11
C PHE A 90 -8.14 -0.35 -14.78
N ASP A 91 -7.38 -1.45 -14.81
CA ASP A 91 -6.03 -1.48 -15.38
C ASP A 91 -6.02 -1.16 -16.89
N LEU A 92 -7.04 -1.63 -17.63
CA LEU A 92 -7.22 -1.31 -19.04
C LEU A 92 -7.42 0.20 -19.25
N GLN A 93 -8.35 0.80 -18.51
CA GLN A 93 -8.66 2.23 -18.61
C GLN A 93 -7.47 3.10 -18.17
N TRP A 94 -6.77 2.69 -17.11
CA TRP A 94 -5.58 3.39 -16.65
C TRP A 94 -4.46 3.38 -17.70
N LYS A 95 -4.20 2.24 -18.33
CA LYS A 95 -3.20 2.13 -19.40
C LYS A 95 -3.55 2.98 -20.62
N GLU A 96 -4.83 3.06 -20.98
CA GLU A 96 -5.28 3.94 -22.07
C GLU A 96 -5.02 5.41 -21.73
N LEU A 97 -5.31 5.83 -20.50
CA LEU A 97 -5.00 7.19 -20.02
C LEU A 97 -3.49 7.46 -20.01
N GLN A 98 -2.68 6.52 -19.53
CA GLN A 98 -1.22 6.64 -19.56
C GLN A 98 -0.69 6.78 -20.99
N ALA A 99 -1.18 5.95 -21.91
CA ALA A 99 -0.79 6.02 -23.31
C ALA A 99 -1.19 7.37 -23.95
N TYR A 100 -2.35 7.91 -23.58
CA TYR A 100 -2.78 9.23 -24.02
C TYR A 100 -1.86 10.34 -23.48
N ALA A 101 -1.63 10.39 -22.17
CA ALA A 101 -0.79 11.40 -21.52
C ALA A 101 0.64 11.40 -22.07
N LYS A 102 1.21 10.21 -22.32
CA LYS A 102 2.54 10.05 -22.90
C LYS A 102 2.69 10.73 -24.27
N LYS A 103 1.63 10.76 -25.10
CA LYS A 103 1.65 11.46 -26.40
C LYS A 103 1.89 12.97 -26.25
N TYR A 104 1.60 13.53 -25.08
CA TYR A 104 1.77 14.94 -24.76
C TYR A 104 2.93 15.20 -23.77
N GLY A 105 3.75 14.18 -23.49
CA GLY A 105 4.87 14.31 -22.55
C GLY A 105 4.44 14.51 -21.09
N VAL A 106 3.17 14.25 -20.75
CA VAL A 106 2.67 14.33 -19.38
C VAL A 106 3.05 13.06 -18.62
N LYS A 107 3.61 13.23 -17.43
CA LYS A 107 3.98 12.15 -16.49
C LYS A 107 3.03 12.12 -15.31
N PHE A 108 2.85 10.94 -14.71
CA PHE A 108 2.07 10.76 -13.49
C PHE A 108 2.96 10.55 -12.28
N ILE A 109 2.61 11.23 -11.19
CA ILE A 109 3.18 11.01 -9.86
C ILE A 109 2.13 10.24 -9.05
N GLY A 110 2.45 9.00 -8.70
CA GLY A 110 1.67 8.20 -7.76
C GLY A 110 1.94 8.59 -6.32
N ASP A 111 1.15 8.05 -5.41
CA ASP A 111 1.27 8.30 -3.98
C ASP A 111 1.16 6.99 -3.22
N LEU A 112 2.18 6.68 -2.42
CA LEU A 112 2.30 5.41 -1.71
C LEU A 112 2.34 5.66 -0.20
N PRO A 113 1.19 5.52 0.50
CA PRO A 113 1.13 5.51 1.96
C PRO A 113 2.13 4.50 2.52
N ILE A 114 2.94 4.86 3.52
CA ILE A 114 3.87 3.86 4.06
C ILE A 114 3.11 2.72 4.74
N TYR A 115 2.17 3.03 5.62
CA TYR A 115 1.38 2.05 6.36
C TYR A 115 0.12 1.62 5.61
N ILE A 116 -0.37 0.42 5.95
CA ILE A 116 -1.57 -0.17 5.37
C ILE A 116 -2.60 -0.36 6.47
N SER A 117 -3.88 -0.14 6.16
CA SER A 117 -4.98 -0.46 7.06
C SER A 117 -4.89 -1.91 7.56
N TYR A 118 -5.16 -2.12 8.85
CA TYR A 118 -5.26 -3.44 9.43
C TYR A 118 -6.26 -4.32 8.67
N HIS A 119 -7.45 -3.80 8.35
CA HIS A 119 -8.46 -4.50 7.56
C HIS A 119 -8.16 -4.40 6.06
N SER A 120 -7.17 -5.15 5.60
CA SER A 120 -6.74 -5.18 4.20
C SER A 120 -6.37 -6.59 3.75
N ALA A 121 -6.41 -6.82 2.43
CA ALA A 121 -5.92 -8.05 1.83
C ALA A 121 -4.43 -8.27 2.14
N ASP A 122 -3.63 -7.19 2.16
CA ASP A 122 -2.19 -7.24 2.41
C ASP A 122 -1.87 -7.83 3.79
N VAL A 123 -2.51 -7.32 4.84
CA VAL A 123 -2.28 -7.78 6.23
C VAL A 123 -2.86 -9.18 6.43
N TRP A 124 -4.08 -9.43 5.93
CA TRP A 124 -4.72 -10.73 6.06
C TRP A 124 -3.95 -11.85 5.35
N ALA A 125 -3.41 -11.59 4.15
CA ALA A 125 -2.66 -12.58 3.38
C ALA A 125 -1.21 -12.75 3.86
N ASN A 126 -0.62 -11.73 4.47
CA ASN A 126 0.80 -11.72 4.85
C ASN A 126 1.02 -11.33 6.33
N PRO A 127 0.37 -11.99 7.30
CA PRO A 127 0.36 -11.54 8.69
C PRO A 127 1.74 -11.51 9.35
N ASN A 128 2.68 -12.36 8.90
CA ASN A 128 4.05 -12.41 9.42
C ASN A 128 4.88 -11.15 9.09
N LEU A 129 4.48 -10.40 8.06
CA LEU A 129 5.15 -9.17 7.65
C LEU A 129 4.78 -7.96 8.51
N PHE A 130 3.89 -8.14 9.49
CA PHE A 130 3.41 -7.11 10.40
C PHE A 130 3.62 -7.55 11.86
N LYS A 131 3.70 -6.57 12.78
CA LYS A 131 3.83 -6.83 14.22
C LYS A 131 2.47 -7.19 14.84
N LEU A 132 2.08 -8.43 14.64
CA LEU A 132 0.83 -9.00 15.15
C LEU A 132 1.11 -10.06 16.22
N ASN A 133 0.21 -10.16 17.20
CA ASN A 133 0.27 -11.19 18.23
C ASN A 133 -0.19 -12.56 17.69
N LYS A 134 -0.24 -13.57 18.56
CA LYS A 134 -0.65 -14.94 18.20
C LYS A 134 -2.10 -15.04 17.72
N GLU A 135 -2.95 -14.11 18.14
CA GLU A 135 -4.34 -13.96 17.74
C GLU A 135 -4.49 -13.14 16.44
N LEU A 136 -3.36 -12.74 15.84
CA LEU A 136 -3.22 -11.90 14.66
C LEU A 136 -3.75 -10.46 14.83
N LEU A 137 -3.82 -9.95 16.06
CA LEU A 137 -4.15 -8.56 16.36
C LEU A 137 -2.86 -7.73 16.42
N ALA A 138 -2.93 -6.44 16.05
CA ALA A 138 -1.77 -5.55 16.13
C ALA A 138 -1.27 -5.41 17.58
N GLU A 139 0.01 -5.68 17.82
CA GLU A 139 0.66 -5.45 19.13
C GLU A 139 1.01 -3.98 19.32
N VAL A 140 1.41 -3.36 18.21
CA VAL A 140 1.80 -1.97 18.11
C VAL A 140 1.22 -1.37 16.83
N VAL A 141 0.98 -0.07 16.88
CA VAL A 141 0.35 0.69 15.80
C VAL A 141 1.14 1.95 15.50
N SER A 142 0.90 2.47 14.30
CA SER A 142 1.51 3.67 13.76
C SER A 142 0.88 4.96 14.30
N GLY A 143 1.70 5.99 14.27
CA GLY A 143 1.35 7.35 14.61
C GLY A 143 2.58 8.26 14.53
N VAL A 144 2.44 9.44 15.12
CA VAL A 144 3.54 10.38 15.35
C VAL A 144 3.46 10.89 16.80
N PRO A 145 4.61 11.19 17.44
CA PRO A 145 4.62 11.69 18.81
C PRO A 145 3.93 13.05 18.92
N PRO A 146 3.66 13.50 20.17
CA PRO A 146 3.35 14.90 20.42
C PRO A 146 4.37 15.85 19.81
N ASP A 147 3.89 16.96 19.29
CA ASP A 147 4.71 18.03 18.74
C ASP A 147 4.09 19.40 19.11
N ALA A 148 4.66 20.48 18.59
CA ALA A 148 4.17 21.84 18.84
C ALA A 148 2.73 22.09 18.35
N PHE A 149 2.17 21.21 17.52
CA PHE A 149 0.83 21.32 16.95
C PHE A 149 -0.18 20.34 17.59
N SER A 150 0.29 19.25 18.21
CA SER A 150 -0.55 18.26 18.89
C SER A 150 0.06 17.78 20.20
N ASP A 151 -0.59 18.12 21.33
CA ASP A 151 -0.19 17.66 22.67
C ASP A 151 -0.27 16.14 22.84
N ASP A 152 -1.18 15.46 22.10
CA ASP A 152 -1.40 14.01 22.17
C ASP A 152 -0.69 13.22 21.05
N GLY A 153 0.02 13.93 20.16
CA GLY A 153 0.51 13.38 18.89
C GLY A 153 -0.63 12.97 17.97
N GLN A 154 -0.41 12.00 17.09
CA GLN A 154 -1.47 11.45 16.25
C GLN A 154 -1.42 9.93 16.27
N LEU A 155 -2.52 9.30 16.67
CA LEU A 155 -2.67 7.85 16.65
C LEU A 155 -3.39 7.45 15.35
N TRP A 156 -2.64 6.93 14.39
CA TRP A 156 -3.21 6.54 13.10
C TRP A 156 -3.83 5.13 13.14
N GLY A 157 -3.24 4.22 13.93
CA GLY A 157 -3.84 2.92 14.24
C GLY A 157 -3.53 1.80 13.24
N MET A 158 -2.73 2.07 12.19
CA MET A 158 -2.32 1.04 11.23
C MET A 158 -1.20 0.17 11.80
N PRO A 159 -1.16 -1.15 11.51
CA PRO A 159 -0.11 -2.04 11.98
C PRO A 159 1.26 -1.63 11.46
N ILE A 160 2.28 -1.85 12.29
CA ILE A 160 3.69 -1.63 11.95
C ILE A 160 4.25 -2.86 11.24
N PHE A 161 5.12 -2.64 10.24
CA PHE A 161 5.84 -3.71 9.56
C PHE A 161 6.83 -4.43 10.48
N ASN A 162 6.96 -5.74 10.28
CA ASN A 162 8.06 -6.52 10.81
C ASN A 162 9.25 -6.43 9.83
N TRP A 163 10.01 -5.33 9.91
CA TRP A 163 11.14 -5.09 9.00
C TRP A 163 12.22 -6.17 9.05
N ASP A 164 12.42 -6.81 10.21
CA ASP A 164 13.36 -7.92 10.36
C ASP A 164 12.90 -9.16 9.58
N GLU A 165 11.60 -9.43 9.54
CA GLU A 165 11.04 -10.52 8.72
C GLU A 165 11.17 -10.20 7.23
N MET A 166 10.76 -9.00 6.82
CA MET A 166 10.86 -8.57 5.41
C MET A 166 12.31 -8.58 4.90
N LYS A 167 13.28 -8.28 5.76
CA LYS A 167 14.69 -8.30 5.38
C LYS A 167 15.18 -9.70 4.98
N LYS A 168 14.57 -10.78 5.49
CA LYS A 168 15.02 -12.16 5.24
C LYS A 168 14.92 -12.58 3.78
N ASP A 169 13.94 -12.05 3.03
CA ASP A 169 13.76 -12.32 1.60
C ASP A 169 14.24 -11.16 0.70
N GLY A 170 14.84 -10.13 1.29
CA GLY A 170 15.25 -8.94 0.56
C GLY A 170 14.08 -8.00 0.23
N TYR A 171 13.08 -7.94 1.11
CA TYR A 171 11.93 -7.04 1.03
C TYR A 171 11.00 -7.33 -0.16
N GLN A 172 10.80 -8.62 -0.51
CA GLN A 172 10.06 -9.00 -1.73
C GLN A 172 8.65 -8.41 -1.80
N TRP A 173 7.92 -8.42 -0.68
CA TRP A 173 6.59 -7.83 -0.62
C TRP A 173 6.59 -6.34 -1.01
N TRP A 174 7.60 -5.58 -0.54
CA TRP A 174 7.77 -4.18 -0.93
C TRP A 174 8.21 -4.04 -2.39
N MET A 175 9.06 -4.92 -2.91
CA MET A 175 9.42 -4.90 -4.33
C MET A 175 8.18 -5.11 -5.20
N GLN A 176 7.28 -6.04 -4.84
CA GLN A 176 6.03 -6.24 -5.56
C GLN A 176 5.13 -5.00 -5.49
N ARG A 177 4.99 -4.39 -4.30
CA ARG A 177 4.22 -3.16 -4.09
C ARG A 177 4.75 -1.99 -4.92
N ILE A 178 6.06 -1.76 -4.91
CA ILE A 178 6.72 -0.71 -5.69
C ILE A 178 6.56 -1.00 -7.18
N GLY A 179 6.86 -2.23 -7.61
CA GLY A 179 6.75 -2.64 -9.01
C GLY A 179 5.34 -2.44 -9.57
N LYS A 180 4.30 -2.72 -8.77
CA LYS A 180 2.92 -2.46 -9.17
C LYS A 180 2.63 -0.97 -9.35
N ASN A 181 3.12 -0.12 -8.44
CA ASN A 181 2.97 1.33 -8.57
C ASN A 181 3.76 1.88 -9.77
N LEU A 182 4.97 1.39 -10.04
CA LEU A 182 5.77 1.80 -11.20
C LEU A 182 5.18 1.31 -12.54
N ALA A 183 4.31 0.31 -12.52
CA ALA A 183 3.50 -0.03 -13.70
C ALA A 183 2.42 1.03 -14.00
N HIS A 184 2.02 1.81 -13.00
CA HIS A 184 0.94 2.80 -13.08
C HIS A 184 1.43 4.26 -13.07
N PHE A 185 2.63 4.53 -12.57
CA PHE A 185 3.14 5.89 -12.39
C PHE A 185 4.61 6.00 -12.82
N ASP A 186 5.00 7.18 -13.30
CA ASP A 186 6.39 7.47 -13.69
C ASP A 186 7.28 7.75 -12.47
N LEU A 187 6.70 8.32 -11.42
CA LEU A 187 7.32 8.59 -10.12
C LEU A 187 6.33 8.24 -9.01
N VAL A 188 6.83 7.91 -7.83
CA VAL A 188 5.98 7.59 -6.68
C VAL A 188 6.40 8.43 -5.48
N ARG A 189 5.45 9.19 -4.91
CA ARG A 189 5.66 9.84 -3.61
C ARG A 189 5.63 8.78 -2.52
N LEU A 190 6.69 8.72 -1.72
CA LEU A 190 6.75 7.92 -0.50
C LEU A 190 6.23 8.78 0.65
N ASP A 191 4.99 8.52 1.03
CA ASP A 191 4.32 9.18 2.16
C ASP A 191 5.02 8.83 3.48
N HIS A 192 5.15 9.81 4.38
CA HIS A 192 5.81 9.66 5.67
C HIS A 192 7.19 9.02 5.55
N PHE A 193 8.01 9.52 4.62
CA PHE A 193 9.30 8.92 4.24
C PHE A 193 10.21 8.67 5.44
N ARG A 194 10.15 9.54 6.46
CA ARG A 194 10.96 9.41 7.68
C ARG A 194 10.87 8.03 8.32
N ALA A 195 9.76 7.31 8.19
CA ALA A 195 9.60 5.97 8.77
C ALA A 195 10.48 4.90 8.11
N PHE A 196 11.06 5.16 6.94
CA PHE A 196 12.14 4.33 6.40
C PHE A 196 13.46 4.49 7.17
N HIS A 197 13.68 5.63 7.83
CA HIS A 197 14.81 5.86 8.74
C HIS A 197 14.46 5.49 10.18
N THR A 198 13.41 6.12 10.73
CA THR A 198 12.93 5.93 12.10
C THR A 198 11.43 6.16 12.18
N TYR A 199 10.70 5.29 12.86
CA TYR A 199 9.25 5.35 12.99
C TYR A 199 8.79 5.33 14.44
N TRP A 200 7.62 5.90 14.70
CA TRP A 200 7.03 5.96 16.04
C TRP A 200 6.11 4.77 16.24
N GLU A 201 6.41 3.98 17.27
CA GLU A 201 5.72 2.72 17.57
C GLU A 201 4.93 2.87 18.86
N ILE A 202 3.60 2.72 18.79
CA ILE A 202 2.70 2.92 19.93
C ILE A 202 2.07 1.57 20.31
N PRO A 203 2.09 1.14 21.59
CA PRO A 203 1.35 -0.05 22.01
C PRO A 203 -0.14 0.05 21.64
N SER A 204 -0.72 -1.00 21.06
CA SER A 204 -2.09 -0.94 20.49
C SER A 204 -3.20 -0.70 21.52
N ALA A 205 -2.91 -0.89 22.81
CA ALA A 205 -3.83 -0.62 23.92
C ALA A 205 -3.94 0.89 24.26
N GLU A 206 -3.01 1.71 23.78
CA GLU A 206 -3.02 3.15 24.02
C GLU A 206 -4.16 3.85 23.27
N LYS A 207 -4.67 4.94 23.85
CA LYS A 207 -5.71 5.78 23.24
C LYS A 207 -5.16 7.02 22.55
N THR A 208 -3.87 7.31 22.75
CA THR A 208 -3.15 8.47 22.22
C THR A 208 -1.77 8.03 21.74
N ALA A 209 -1.03 8.92 21.06
CA ALA A 209 0.32 8.61 20.58
C ALA A 209 1.44 8.97 21.57
N LYS A 210 1.11 9.49 22.76
CA LYS A 210 2.08 9.95 23.77
C LYS A 210 3.08 8.87 24.19
N ASN A 211 2.57 7.66 24.43
CA ASN A 211 3.34 6.56 25.02
C ASN A 211 3.98 5.64 23.95
N GLY A 212 4.36 6.21 22.81
CA GLY A 212 5.14 5.49 21.80
C GLY A 212 6.64 5.55 22.04
N VAL A 213 7.40 4.87 21.18
CA VAL A 213 8.86 4.90 21.18
C VAL A 213 9.40 4.97 19.76
N TRP A 214 10.51 5.68 19.58
CA TRP A 214 11.25 5.68 18.32
C TRP A 214 11.90 4.32 18.07
N LYS A 215 11.66 3.75 16.88
CA LYS A 215 12.31 2.55 16.37
C LYS A 215 13.02 2.86 15.06
N LYS A 216 14.08 2.11 14.76
CA LYS A 216 14.77 2.22 13.47
C LYS A 216 13.93 1.54 12.38
N GLY A 217 13.75 2.24 11.27
CA GLY A 217 13.23 1.69 10.02
C GLY A 217 14.27 0.79 9.32
N PRO A 218 13.96 0.32 8.11
CA PRO A 218 14.84 -0.60 7.38
C PRO A 218 16.09 0.10 6.80
N GLY A 219 16.11 1.44 6.74
CA GLY A 219 17.26 2.23 6.35
C GLY A 219 17.75 1.97 4.93
N LYS A 220 19.03 2.26 4.67
CA LYS A 220 19.65 2.21 3.34
C LYS A 220 19.53 0.83 2.67
N GLN A 221 19.55 -0.25 3.44
CA GLN A 221 19.47 -1.62 2.91
C GLN A 221 18.18 -1.89 2.14
N PHE A 222 17.09 -1.23 2.52
CA PHE A 222 15.84 -1.27 1.76
C PHE A 222 15.99 -0.63 0.39
N PHE A 223 16.53 0.60 0.34
CA PHE A 223 16.71 1.32 -0.92
C PHE A 223 17.77 0.67 -1.81
N ASP A 224 18.80 0.04 -1.24
CA ASP A 224 19.75 -0.77 -2.00
C ASP A 224 19.05 -1.97 -2.68
N ALA A 225 18.06 -2.58 -2.02
CA ALA A 225 17.25 -3.63 -2.62
C ALA A 225 16.31 -3.10 -3.72
N VAL A 226 15.73 -1.91 -3.54
CA VAL A 226 14.95 -1.23 -4.59
C VAL A 226 15.83 -0.96 -5.80
N ASP A 227 16.98 -0.31 -5.62
CA ASP A 227 17.88 0.06 -6.71
C ASP A 227 18.40 -1.18 -7.44
N LYS A 228 18.75 -2.24 -6.70
CA LYS A 228 19.12 -3.53 -7.31
C LYS A 228 17.99 -4.14 -8.15
N THR A 229 16.74 -3.95 -7.76
CA THR A 229 15.57 -4.55 -8.44
C THR A 229 15.11 -3.74 -9.64
N PHE A 230 15.11 -2.41 -9.54
CA PHE A 230 14.54 -1.51 -10.55
C PHE A 230 15.57 -0.65 -11.29
N GLY A 231 16.85 -0.72 -10.89
CA GLY A 231 17.96 0.04 -11.48
C GLY A 231 17.92 1.55 -11.21
N SER A 232 16.99 2.00 -10.36
CA SER A 232 16.83 3.40 -9.98
C SER A 232 15.93 3.55 -8.75
N LEU A 233 15.89 4.75 -8.18
CA LEU A 233 14.96 5.16 -7.13
C LEU A 233 13.98 6.23 -7.65
N PRO A 234 12.89 5.84 -8.33
CA PRO A 234 11.92 6.77 -8.94
C PRO A 234 10.96 7.38 -7.90
N PHE A 235 11.50 7.94 -6.83
CA PHE A 235 10.73 8.41 -5.67
C PHE A 235 10.81 9.91 -5.44
N ILE A 236 9.74 10.44 -4.84
CA ILE A 236 9.72 11.72 -4.15
C ILE A 236 9.48 11.42 -2.67
N ALA A 237 10.36 11.89 -1.79
CA ALA A 237 10.20 11.70 -0.36
C ALA A 237 9.28 12.78 0.22
N GLU A 238 8.16 12.39 0.82
CA GLU A 238 7.38 13.28 1.68
C GLU A 238 8.14 13.44 3.01
N ASP A 239 8.77 14.60 3.19
CA ASP A 239 9.67 14.94 4.28
C ASP A 239 9.21 16.16 5.09
N LEU A 240 7.89 16.37 5.21
CA LEU A 240 7.30 17.47 5.95
C LEU A 240 7.08 17.11 7.43
N GLY A 241 7.24 18.10 8.31
CA GLY A 241 7.00 17.98 9.75
C GLY A 241 8.24 18.30 10.60
N ALA A 242 8.09 18.27 11.92
CA ALA A 242 9.14 18.64 12.86
C ALA A 242 10.19 17.52 13.07
N GLU A 243 11.38 17.91 13.55
CA GLU A 243 12.43 17.03 14.07
C GLU A 243 12.89 15.92 13.09
N MET A 244 13.44 16.35 11.94
CA MET A 244 13.80 15.45 10.84
C MET A 244 15.27 15.52 10.40
N GLU A 245 16.20 16.14 11.13
CA GLU A 245 17.58 16.32 10.64
C GLU A 245 18.23 15.02 10.14
N GLU A 246 18.16 13.93 10.91
CA GLU A 246 18.70 12.63 10.50
C GLU A 246 17.94 12.01 9.30
N ALA A 247 16.62 12.20 9.24
CA ALA A 247 15.80 11.71 8.14
C ALA A 247 16.03 12.51 6.83
N LEU A 248 16.32 13.82 6.94
CA LEU A 248 16.68 14.69 5.83
C LEU A 248 18.07 14.34 5.30
N ALA A 249 19.06 14.15 6.19
CA ALA A 249 20.38 13.66 5.80
C ALA A 249 20.27 12.29 5.11
N PHE A 250 19.44 11.38 5.65
CA PHE A 250 19.17 10.09 5.01
C PHE A 250 18.52 10.22 3.62
N ARG A 251 17.59 11.17 3.43
CA ARG A 251 17.01 11.47 2.11
C ARG A 251 18.07 11.96 1.13
N GLU A 252 18.94 12.86 1.58
CA GLU A 252 20.03 13.45 0.77
C GLU A 252 21.07 12.40 0.38
N ASP A 253 21.46 11.51 1.30
CA ASP A 253 22.36 10.39 1.03
C ASP A 253 21.81 9.44 -0.05
N LEU A 254 20.49 9.32 -0.15
CA LEU A 254 19.79 8.55 -1.18
C LEU A 254 19.57 9.33 -2.48
N GLY A 255 19.87 10.64 -2.51
CA GLY A 255 19.65 11.50 -3.67
C GLY A 255 18.18 11.72 -4.02
N LEU A 256 17.26 11.56 -3.07
CA LEU A 256 15.83 11.67 -3.32
C LEU A 256 15.34 13.13 -3.23
N PRO A 257 14.50 13.61 -4.16
CA PRO A 257 13.85 14.91 -4.02
C PRO A 257 12.88 14.92 -2.84
N GLY A 258 12.93 15.99 -2.03
CA GLY A 258 11.99 16.26 -0.94
C GLY A 258 10.82 17.16 -1.36
N MET A 259 10.07 17.66 -0.39
CA MET A 259 8.91 18.53 -0.58
C MET A 259 9.04 19.87 0.12
N LYS A 260 8.44 20.90 -0.48
CA LYS A 260 8.32 22.25 0.09
C LYS A 260 6.90 22.76 -0.17
N VAL A 261 6.22 23.20 0.88
CA VAL A 261 4.83 23.68 0.81
C VAL A 261 4.81 25.17 1.13
N LEU A 262 4.47 26.00 0.14
CA LEU A 262 4.53 27.46 0.27
C LEU A 262 3.58 28.06 1.33
N GLN A 263 2.55 27.33 1.75
CA GLN A 263 1.68 27.79 2.84
C GLN A 263 2.41 27.74 4.20
N ASP A 264 3.42 26.89 4.35
CA ASP A 264 4.21 26.75 5.57
C ASP A 264 5.53 27.55 5.46
N THR A 265 5.41 28.86 5.21
CA THR A 265 6.56 29.77 5.05
C THR A 265 7.25 30.15 6.35
N SER A 266 6.70 29.73 7.50
CA SER A 266 7.27 30.04 8.82
C SER A 266 8.67 29.45 9.04
N GLN A 267 9.03 28.41 8.28
CA GLN A 267 10.31 27.71 8.37
C GLN A 267 11.30 28.04 7.22
N TYR A 268 10.92 28.91 6.27
CA TYR A 268 11.73 29.17 5.08
C TYR A 268 12.14 30.65 4.99
N SER A 269 13.44 30.92 5.13
CA SER A 269 14.02 32.19 4.68
C SER A 269 14.27 32.11 3.16
N PHE A 270 13.37 32.70 2.38
CA PHE A 270 13.61 32.86 0.94
C PHE A 270 14.62 33.99 0.73
N SER A 271 15.88 33.64 0.43
CA SER A 271 16.84 34.59 -0.13
C SER A 271 16.64 34.66 -1.64
N LEU A 272 16.09 35.77 -2.13
CA LEU A 272 15.85 36.02 -3.56
C LEU A 272 17.13 36.24 -4.39
N ASN A 273 18.32 36.02 -3.83
CA ASN A 273 19.60 36.41 -4.44
C ASN A 273 20.35 35.27 -5.15
N GLN A 274 19.69 34.20 -5.57
CA GLN A 274 20.30 33.19 -6.44
C GLN A 274 19.37 32.85 -7.62
N VAL A 275 19.49 33.67 -8.67
CA VAL A 275 19.14 33.34 -10.06
C VAL A 275 20.35 33.63 -10.91
#